data_AF-A0A2K0WT29-F1
#
_entry.id   AF-A0A2K0WT29-F1
#
_cell.length_a   1.000
_cell.length_b   1.000
_cell.length_c   1.000
_cell.angle_alpha   90.00
_cell.angle_beta   90.00
_cell.angle_gamma   90.00
#
_symmetry.space_group_name_H-M   'P 1'
#
loop_
_entity.id
_entity.type
_entity.pdbx_description
1 polymer ?
#
loop_
_entity_poly.entity_id
_entity_poly.type
_entity_poly.pdbx_seq_one_letter_code
_entity_poly.pdbx_strand_id
1 'polypeptide(L)'
;MGGSSGTLMLFLMYKRSVLHAWMHGETSLPYWKFHAETVAMLTFSGLHDNRAKSSPHMSSVPTEIRRRIGCQVFVVDKFLATFVGRPPLLTRRFCSIKSPLDLEESDLLSDRGTFQRKAQLLDQDGWNMDGSIYSSSLLRVRMMIALARDEILEVVLAQDEAYGIAEVT
;
A
#
# COMPACT_ATOMS: atom_id res chain seq x y z
N MET A 1 13.20 -15.29 -5.38
CA MET A 1 14.18 -15.16 -4.29
C MET A 1 13.71 -14.04 -3.35
N GLY A 2 13.68 -14.24 -2.02
CA GLY A 2 13.43 -13.18 -1.02
C GLY A 2 12.09 -13.15 -0.23
N GLY A 3 11.33 -14.25 -0.16
CA GLY A 3 9.90 -14.22 0.20
C GLY A 3 9.46 -13.83 1.63
N SER A 4 10.35 -13.78 2.63
CA SER A 4 9.98 -13.40 4.03
C SER A 4 10.81 -12.25 4.59
N SER A 5 12.14 -12.27 4.43
CA SER A 5 13.05 -11.25 4.95
C SER A 5 12.73 -9.84 4.43
N GLY A 6 12.37 -9.72 3.15
CA GLY A 6 12.02 -8.41 2.57
C GLY A 6 10.73 -7.81 3.13
N THR A 7 9.76 -8.64 3.53
CA THR A 7 8.49 -8.16 4.09
C THR A 7 8.67 -7.64 5.51
N LEU A 8 9.42 -8.35 6.35
CA LEU A 8 9.73 -7.89 7.71
C LEU A 8 10.56 -6.61 7.69
N MET A 9 11.60 -6.54 6.84
CA MET A 9 12.40 -5.34 6.69
C MET A 9 11.55 -4.15 6.24
N LEU A 10 10.70 -4.34 5.22
CA LEU A 10 9.76 -3.31 4.76
C LEU A 10 8.86 -2.81 5.89
N PHE A 11 8.30 -3.73 6.70
CA PHE A 11 7.48 -3.37 7.85
C PHE A 11 8.25 -2.54 8.88
N LEU A 12 9.48 -2.92 9.22
CA LEU A 12 10.31 -2.18 10.15
C LEU A 12 10.68 -0.79 9.62
N MET A 13 10.99 -0.67 8.32
CA MET A 13 11.26 0.63 7.67
C MET A 13 10.03 1.54 7.71
N TYR A 14 8.84 0.99 7.43
CA TYR A 14 7.58 1.71 7.56
C TYR A 14 7.33 2.17 9.02
N LYS A 15 7.54 1.28 10.01
CA LYS A 15 7.36 1.62 11.43
C LYS A 15 8.34 2.69 11.91
N ARG A 16 9.59 2.68 11.42
CA ARG A 16 10.55 3.77 11.65
C ARG A 16 9.98 5.11 11.17
N SER A 17 9.39 5.17 9.97
CA SER A 17 8.75 6.38 9.45
C SER A 17 7.60 6.84 10.35
N VAL A 18 6.72 5.93 10.77
CA VAL A 18 5.59 6.23 11.68
C VAL A 18 6.09 6.80 13.01
N LEU A 19 7.08 6.18 13.65
CA LEU A 19 7.65 6.67 14.91
C LEU A 19 8.27 8.06 14.74
N HIS A 20 8.99 8.30 13.64
CA HIS A 20 9.55 9.62 13.36
C HIS A 20 8.45 10.68 13.17
N ALA A 21 7.36 10.36 12.46
CA ALA A 21 6.22 11.26 12.32
C ALA A 21 5.59 11.63 13.67
N TRP A 22 5.51 10.68 14.60
CA TRP A 22 4.96 10.93 15.94
C TRP A 22 5.84 11.88 16.77
N MET A 23 7.16 11.78 16.62
CA MET A 23 8.11 12.60 17.38
C MET A 23 8.38 13.98 16.76
N HIS A 24 8.37 14.07 15.43
CA HIS A 24 8.88 15.23 14.69
C HIS A 24 7.95 15.75 13.59
N GLY A 25 6.80 15.11 13.37
CA GLY A 25 5.87 15.45 12.31
C GLY A 25 6.28 14.94 10.91
N GLU A 26 5.31 15.02 10.00
CA GLU A 26 5.37 14.43 8.65
C GLU A 26 5.95 15.40 7.59
N THR A 27 6.17 16.66 7.95
CA THR A 27 6.73 17.69 7.04
C THR A 27 8.27 17.70 7.02
N SER A 28 8.90 16.93 7.89
CA SER A 28 10.35 16.92 8.07
C SER A 28 11.07 16.18 6.93
N LEU A 29 12.25 16.67 6.53
CA LEU A 29 13.07 16.03 5.49
C LEU A 29 13.43 14.56 5.82
N PRO A 30 13.77 14.18 7.06
CA PRO A 30 14.03 12.78 7.40
C PRO A 30 12.81 11.88 7.16
N TYR A 31 11.59 12.33 7.48
CA TYR A 31 10.39 11.55 7.23
C TYR A 31 10.21 11.25 5.73
N TRP A 32 10.40 12.27 4.87
CA TRP A 32 10.36 12.09 3.41
C TRP A 32 11.41 11.09 2.93
N LYS A 33 12.65 11.17 3.44
CA LYS A 33 13.72 10.20 3.11
C LYS A 33 13.36 8.79 3.55
N PHE A 34 12.81 8.61 4.75
CA PHE A 34 12.42 7.29 5.24
C PHE A 34 11.27 6.68 4.44
N HIS A 35 10.31 7.51 3.99
CA HIS A 35 9.27 7.06 3.07
C HIS A 35 9.86 6.62 1.72
N ALA A 36 10.76 7.42 1.14
CA ALA A 36 11.43 7.05 -0.12
C ALA A 36 12.23 5.74 0.00
N GLU A 37 12.95 5.53 1.11
CA GLU A 37 13.63 4.26 1.38
C GLU A 37 12.65 3.09 1.51
N THR A 38 11.48 3.31 2.12
CA THR A 38 10.42 2.30 2.26
C THR A 38 9.83 1.93 0.89
N VAL A 39 9.60 2.93 0.03
CA VAL A 39 9.16 2.72 -1.36
C VAL A 39 10.19 1.91 -2.15
N ALA A 40 11.48 2.27 -2.04
CA ALA A 40 12.56 1.53 -2.68
C ALA A 40 12.60 0.06 -2.23
N MET A 41 12.38 -0.21 -0.94
CA MET A 41 12.34 -1.58 -0.41
C MET A 41 11.12 -2.36 -0.91
N LEU A 42 9.95 -1.72 -1.00
CA LEU A 42 8.73 -2.31 -1.56
C LEU A 42 8.95 -2.74 -3.01
N THR A 43 9.59 -1.88 -3.81
CA THR A 43 9.87 -2.17 -5.22
C THR A 43 10.94 -3.25 -5.38
N PHE A 44 12.04 -3.15 -4.63
CA PHE A 44 13.12 -4.14 -4.63
C PHE A 44 12.62 -5.55 -4.26
N SER A 45 11.73 -5.64 -3.27
CA SER A 45 11.14 -6.92 -2.83
C SER A 45 10.09 -7.48 -3.79
N GLY A 46 9.75 -6.77 -4.87
CA GLY A 46 8.68 -7.15 -5.80
C GLY A 46 7.29 -7.19 -5.16
N LEU A 47 7.07 -6.41 -4.09
CA LEU A 47 5.79 -6.34 -3.37
C LEU A 47 4.82 -5.31 -3.97
N HIS A 48 5.34 -4.43 -4.82
CA HIS A 48 4.57 -3.48 -5.63
C HIS A 48 3.72 -4.16 -6.71
N ASP A 49 4.06 -5.39 -7.13
CA ASP A 49 3.32 -6.14 -8.16
C ASP A 49 2.73 -7.45 -7.60
N ASN A 50 1.40 -7.47 -7.50
CA ASN A 50 0.61 -8.63 -7.08
C ASN A 50 -0.21 -9.26 -8.23
N ARG A 51 0.04 -8.93 -9.51
CA ARG A 51 -0.70 -9.47 -10.67
C ARG A 51 -0.66 -11.00 -10.73
N ALA A 52 0.53 -11.60 -10.61
CA ALA A 52 0.74 -13.04 -10.76
C ALA A 52 0.51 -13.86 -9.47
N LYS A 53 0.33 -13.21 -8.32
CA LYS A 53 0.41 -13.86 -6.99
C LYS A 53 -0.95 -14.17 -6.34
N SER A 54 -2.06 -14.01 -7.06
CA SER A 54 -3.38 -14.06 -6.42
C SER A 54 -4.47 -14.67 -7.30
N SER A 55 -4.63 -15.98 -7.17
CA SER A 55 -5.95 -16.59 -7.30
C SER A 55 -6.80 -16.10 -6.11
N PRO A 56 -8.02 -15.55 -6.34
CA PRO A 56 -8.89 -15.05 -5.27
C PRO A 56 -9.26 -16.14 -4.24
N HIS A 57 -9.19 -17.41 -4.62
CA HIS A 57 -9.54 -18.55 -3.75
C HIS A 57 -8.37 -19.12 -2.93
N MET A 58 -7.18 -18.51 -2.99
CA MET A 58 -6.00 -18.96 -2.25
C MET A 58 -5.29 -17.81 -1.53
N SER A 59 -6.02 -16.97 -0.79
CA SER A 59 -5.37 -16.09 0.17
C SER A 59 -4.70 -16.94 1.26
N SER A 60 -3.54 -16.48 1.72
CA SER A 60 -2.77 -17.08 2.82
C SER A 60 -2.29 -15.98 3.72
N VAL A 61 -2.04 -16.30 5.00
CA VAL A 61 -1.56 -15.32 5.99
C VAL A 61 -0.37 -14.49 5.48
N PRO A 62 0.69 -15.07 4.88
CA PRO A 62 1.79 -14.27 4.35
C PRO A 62 1.40 -13.35 3.19
N THR A 63 0.45 -13.77 2.35
CA THR A 63 -0.06 -12.94 1.25
C THR A 63 -0.84 -11.75 1.78
N GLU A 64 -1.62 -11.97 2.83
CA GLU A 64 -2.42 -10.93 3.45
C GLU A 64 -1.55 -9.92 4.20
N ILE A 65 -0.51 -10.37 4.91
CA ILE A 65 0.50 -9.48 5.51
C ILE A 65 1.15 -8.60 4.44
N ARG A 66 1.55 -9.18 3.30
CA ARG A 66 2.14 -8.42 2.18
C ARG A 66 1.18 -7.37 1.60
N ARG A 67 -0.10 -7.72 1.43
CA ARG A 67 -1.13 -6.77 0.97
C ARG A 67 -1.29 -5.61 1.94
N ARG A 68 -1.36 -5.89 3.24
CA ARG A 68 -1.52 -4.86 4.28
C ARG A 68 -0.37 -3.87 4.26
N ILE A 69 0.89 -4.34 4.28
CA ILE A 69 2.04 -3.43 4.26
C ILE A 69 2.17 -2.67 2.93
N GLY A 70 1.92 -3.34 1.79
CA GLY A 70 1.92 -2.69 0.48
C GLY A 70 0.88 -1.57 0.39
N CYS A 71 -0.35 -1.82 0.86
CA CYS A 71 -1.39 -0.81 0.92
C CYS A 71 -1.02 0.35 1.85
N GLN A 72 -0.44 0.08 3.03
CA GLN A 72 0.01 1.14 3.93
C GLN A 72 1.02 2.08 3.27
N VAL A 73 2.02 1.53 2.57
CA VAL A 73 3.03 2.34 1.87
C VAL A 73 2.40 3.15 0.75
N PHE A 74 1.51 2.56 -0.05
CA PHE A 74 0.80 3.28 -1.12
C PHE A 74 -0.08 4.41 -0.56
N VAL A 75 -0.82 4.15 0.51
CA VAL A 75 -1.65 5.17 1.17
C VAL A 75 -0.81 6.35 1.66
N VAL A 76 0.31 6.08 2.33
CA VAL A 76 1.21 7.13 2.80
C VAL A 76 1.81 7.91 1.63
N ASP A 77 2.16 7.25 0.53
CA ASP A 77 2.68 7.91 -0.66
C ASP A 77 1.70 8.97 -1.21
N LYS A 78 0.41 8.61 -1.32
CA LYS A 78 -0.63 9.54 -1.80
C LYS A 78 -0.98 10.61 -0.80
N PHE A 79 -1.00 10.27 0.48
CA PHE A 79 -1.17 11.25 1.54
C PHE A 79 -0.05 12.30 1.48
N LEU A 80 1.20 11.87 1.43
CA LEU A 80 2.34 12.78 1.37
C LEU A 80 2.33 13.64 0.11
N ALA A 81 2.14 13.04 -1.06
CA ALA A 81 2.08 13.77 -2.32
C ALA A 81 1.00 14.87 -2.32
N THR A 82 -0.20 14.55 -1.85
CA THR A 82 -1.30 15.53 -1.75
C THR A 82 -1.09 16.56 -0.65
N PHE A 83 -0.50 16.18 0.49
CA PHE A 83 -0.31 17.07 1.64
C PHE A 83 0.75 18.14 1.41
N VAL A 84 1.88 17.79 0.76
CA VAL A 84 2.99 18.74 0.51
C VAL A 84 3.08 19.23 -0.94
N GLY A 85 2.17 18.80 -1.82
CA GLY A 85 2.13 19.19 -3.24
C GLY A 85 3.31 18.66 -4.06
N ARG A 86 3.89 17.51 -3.67
CA ARG A 86 5.02 16.88 -4.37
C ARG A 86 4.56 15.72 -5.23
N PRO A 87 5.31 15.35 -6.29
CA PRO A 87 5.02 14.14 -7.05
C PRO A 87 5.02 12.89 -6.16
N PRO A 88 4.07 11.97 -6.33
CA PRO A 88 4.10 10.68 -5.65
C PRO A 88 5.25 9.81 -6.16
N LEU A 89 5.76 8.91 -5.31
CA LEU A 89 6.83 7.97 -5.68
C LEU A 89 6.29 6.67 -6.28
N LEU A 90 5.05 6.31 -5.96
CA LEU A 90 4.34 5.17 -6.53
C LEU A 90 3.29 5.66 -7.51
N THR A 91 2.75 4.79 -8.36
CA THR A 91 1.55 5.08 -9.16
C THR A 91 0.81 3.79 -9.44
N ARG A 92 -0.52 3.85 -9.49
CA ARG A 92 -1.38 2.70 -9.86
C ARG A 92 -1.06 2.14 -11.24
N ARG A 93 -0.43 2.92 -12.12
CA ARG A 93 -0.05 2.48 -13.48
C ARG A 93 1.07 1.45 -13.47
N PHE A 94 2.00 1.59 -12.53
CA PHE A 94 3.19 0.74 -12.42
C PHE A 94 3.15 -0.19 -11.19
N CYS A 95 2.21 0.01 -10.28
CA CYS A 95 2.00 -0.85 -9.12
C CYS A 95 0.67 -1.59 -9.21
N SER A 96 0.66 -2.87 -8.85
CA SER A 96 -0.53 -3.69 -8.68
C SER A 96 -0.63 -4.12 -7.23
N ILE A 97 -1.05 -3.20 -6.36
CA ILE A 97 -1.22 -3.46 -4.93
C ILE A 97 -2.69 -3.79 -4.70
N LYS A 98 -2.96 -5.02 -4.23
CA LYS A 98 -4.32 -5.47 -3.95
C LYS A 98 -4.74 -5.08 -2.54
N SER A 99 -6.00 -4.65 -2.41
CA SER A 99 -6.64 -4.37 -1.13
C SER A 99 -6.56 -5.59 -0.20
N PRO A 100 -6.30 -5.41 1.11
CA PRO A 100 -6.26 -6.51 2.08
C PRO A 100 -7.67 -7.07 2.32
N LEU A 101 -7.75 -8.31 2.79
CA LEU A 101 -9.00 -8.86 3.32
C LEU A 101 -9.38 -8.16 4.63
N ASP A 102 -10.67 -7.89 4.77
CA ASP A 102 -11.24 -7.24 5.94
C ASP A 102 -11.42 -8.21 7.12
N LEU A 103 -10.28 -8.61 7.68
CA LEU A 103 -10.19 -9.55 8.79
C LEU A 103 -9.61 -8.86 10.02
N GLU A 104 -10.09 -9.26 11.20
CA GLU A 104 -9.45 -8.92 12.47
C GLU A 104 -8.01 -9.47 12.53
N GLU A 105 -7.15 -8.84 13.33
CA GLU A 105 -5.75 -9.26 13.48
C GLU A 105 -5.62 -10.65 14.16
N SER A 106 -6.52 -10.94 15.11
CA SER A 106 -6.66 -12.25 15.75
C SER A 106 -6.95 -13.36 14.71
N ASP A 107 -7.91 -13.11 13.81
CA ASP A 107 -8.31 -14.03 12.76
C ASP A 107 -7.20 -14.20 11.70
N LEU A 108 -6.46 -13.13 11.38
CA LEU A 108 -5.32 -13.19 10.46
C LEU A 108 -4.20 -14.09 11.00
N LEU A 109 -3.94 -14.04 12.30
CA LEU A 109 -2.85 -14.77 12.97
C LEU A 109 -3.32 -16.13 13.53
N SER A 110 -4.55 -16.52 13.24
CA SER A 110 -5.11 -17.82 13.63
C SER A 110 -4.50 -18.99 12.84
N ASP A 111 -4.87 -20.22 13.21
CA ASP A 111 -4.48 -21.39 12.44
C ASP A 111 -5.06 -21.34 11.01
N ARG A 112 -4.45 -22.13 10.11
CA ARG A 112 -4.82 -22.12 8.69
C ARG A 112 -6.31 -22.40 8.44
N GLY A 113 -6.93 -23.28 9.23
CA GLY A 113 -8.33 -23.65 9.07
C GLY A 113 -9.26 -22.50 9.48
N THR A 114 -8.97 -21.87 10.63
CA THR A 114 -9.71 -20.70 11.11
C THR A 114 -9.58 -19.52 10.15
N PHE A 115 -8.37 -19.21 9.68
CA PHE A 115 -8.14 -18.16 8.69
C PHE A 115 -8.96 -18.38 7.41
N GLN A 116 -8.95 -19.61 6.86
CA GLN A 116 -9.69 -19.93 5.65
C GLN A 116 -11.19 -19.81 5.84
N ARG A 117 -11.72 -20.28 6.97
CA ARG A 117 -13.14 -20.15 7.30
C ARG A 117 -13.56 -18.69 7.38
N LYS A 118 -12.78 -17.85 8.09
CA LYS A 118 -13.06 -16.42 8.22
C LYS A 118 -12.98 -15.70 6.87
N ALA A 119 -11.99 -16.04 6.04
CA ALA A 119 -11.88 -15.48 4.70
C ALA A 119 -13.06 -15.84 3.78
N GLN A 120 -13.70 -17.00 3.98
CA GLN A 120 -14.89 -17.42 3.23
C GLN A 120 -16.19 -16.72 3.65
N LEU A 121 -16.22 -16.09 4.83
CA LEU A 121 -17.37 -15.33 5.32
C LEU A 121 -17.41 -13.89 4.77
N LEU A 122 -16.34 -13.45 4.12
CA LEU A 122 -16.25 -12.13 3.51
C LEU A 122 -17.09 -12.08 2.22
N ASP A 123 -17.49 -10.88 1.82
CA ASP A 123 -18.17 -10.67 0.55
C ASP A 123 -17.23 -10.87 -0.66
N GLN A 124 -17.79 -10.71 -1.86
CA GLN A 124 -17.06 -10.83 -3.13
C GLN A 124 -15.88 -9.85 -3.26
N ASP A 125 -15.93 -8.72 -2.57
CA ASP A 125 -14.90 -7.67 -2.58
C ASP A 125 -13.90 -7.84 -1.40
N GLY A 126 -14.17 -8.78 -0.49
CA GLY A 126 -13.37 -9.09 0.69
C GLY A 126 -13.65 -8.21 1.90
N TRP A 127 -14.84 -7.60 1.99
CA TRP A 127 -15.34 -6.89 3.18
C TRP A 127 -15.95 -7.85 4.19
N ASN A 128 -15.88 -7.47 5.47
CA ASN A 128 -16.60 -8.17 6.51
C ASN A 128 -18.10 -7.89 6.38
N MET A 129 -18.91 -8.86 6.79
CA MET A 129 -20.37 -8.78 6.74
C MET A 129 -21.00 -8.65 8.14
N ASP A 130 -20.17 -8.60 9.19
CA ASP A 130 -20.62 -8.51 10.58
C ASP A 130 -20.81 -7.05 11.06
N GLY A 131 -20.42 -6.07 10.24
CA GLY A 131 -20.55 -4.64 10.53
C GLY A 131 -19.47 -4.08 11.46
N SER A 132 -18.50 -4.89 11.85
CA SER A 132 -17.40 -4.47 12.69
C SER A 132 -16.40 -3.62 11.90
N ILE A 133 -15.72 -2.71 12.59
CA ILE A 133 -14.68 -1.88 11.98
C ILE A 133 -13.33 -2.34 12.50
N TYR A 134 -12.57 -3.02 11.65
CA TYR A 134 -11.22 -3.47 11.91
C TYR A 134 -10.18 -2.46 11.38
N SER A 135 -8.93 -2.63 11.81
CA SER A 135 -7.80 -1.86 11.24
C SER A 135 -7.65 -2.10 9.73
N SER A 136 -7.98 -3.30 9.27
CA SER A 136 -8.08 -3.68 7.86
C SER A 136 -9.22 -2.96 7.14
N SER A 137 -10.39 -2.78 7.75
CA SER A 137 -11.51 -2.01 7.18
C SER A 137 -11.08 -0.58 6.89
N LEU A 138 -10.45 0.08 7.87
CA LEU A 138 -9.92 1.44 7.71
C LEU A 138 -8.82 1.50 6.63
N LEU A 139 -7.96 0.48 6.56
CA LEU A 139 -6.92 0.42 5.53
C LEU A 139 -7.50 0.26 4.12
N ARG A 140 -8.57 -0.53 3.95
CA ARG A 140 -9.29 -0.68 2.68
C ARG A 140 -9.89 0.66 2.24
N VAL A 141 -10.59 1.36 3.14
CA VAL A 141 -11.15 2.69 2.85
C VAL A 141 -10.04 3.68 2.47
N ARG A 142 -8.94 3.72 3.24
CA ARG A 142 -7.80 4.60 2.94
C ARG A 142 -7.16 4.26 1.60
N MET A 143 -7.11 2.99 1.21
CA MET A 143 -6.62 2.57 -0.10
C MET A 143 -7.52 3.08 -1.23
N MET A 144 -8.84 3.03 -1.07
CA MET A 144 -9.78 3.61 -2.05
C MET A 144 -9.55 5.12 -2.21
N ILE A 145 -9.39 5.85 -1.09
CA ILE A 145 -9.07 7.28 -1.10
C ILE A 145 -7.70 7.53 -1.76
N ALA A 146 -6.71 6.70 -1.50
CA ALA A 146 -5.38 6.81 -2.09
C ALA A 146 -5.43 6.62 -3.62
N LEU A 147 -6.20 5.65 -4.12
CA LEU A 147 -6.40 5.45 -5.56
C LEU A 147 -7.05 6.68 -6.21
N ALA A 148 -8.08 7.25 -5.59
CA ALA A 148 -8.70 8.49 -6.08
C ALA A 148 -7.70 9.66 -6.06
N ARG A 149 -6.89 9.79 -5.01
CA ARG A 149 -5.81 10.80 -4.95
C ARG A 149 -4.77 10.60 -6.04
N ASP A 150 -4.41 9.36 -6.36
CA ASP A 150 -3.45 9.04 -7.43
C ASP A 150 -3.98 9.51 -8.80
N GLU A 151 -5.26 9.30 -9.09
CA GLU A 151 -5.91 9.79 -10.31
C GLU A 151 -5.93 11.32 -10.39
N ILE A 152 -6.27 11.98 -9.28
CA ILE A 152 -6.27 13.45 -9.21
C ILE A 152 -4.85 13.99 -9.41
N LEU A 153 -3.85 13.41 -8.71
CA LEU A 153 -2.45 13.82 -8.84
C LEU A 153 -1.92 13.62 -10.27
N GLU A 154 -2.32 12.55 -10.95
CA GLU A 154 -1.96 12.29 -12.34
C GLU A 154 -2.44 13.42 -13.25
N VAL A 155 -3.67 13.92 -13.07
CA VAL A 155 -4.20 15.03 -13.86
C VAL A 155 -3.57 16.37 -13.47
N VAL A 156 -3.45 16.64 -12.16
CA VAL A 156 -2.98 17.94 -11.65
C VAL A 156 -1.48 18.16 -11.89
N LEU A 157 -0.69 17.09 -11.87
CA LEU A 157 0.77 17.15 -12.07
C LEU A 157 1.19 16.81 -13.50
N ALA A 158 0.28 16.37 -14.36
CA ALA A 158 0.57 16.25 -15.78
C ALA A 158 1.02 17.61 -16.30
N GLN A 159 2.22 17.66 -16.89
CA GLN A 159 2.63 18.83 -17.65
C GLN A 159 1.83 18.81 -18.96
N ASP A 160 1.05 19.85 -19.23
CA ASP A 160 0.40 20.02 -20.53
C ASP A 160 1.45 19.93 -21.64
N GLU A 161 1.16 19.16 -22.69
CA GLU A 161 1.98 19.04 -23.89
C GLU A 161 2.09 20.39 -24.61
N ALA A 162 3.04 21.21 -24.18
CA ALA A 162 3.58 22.34 -24.93
C ALA A 162 5.11 22.38 -24.83
N TYR A 163 5.77 21.22 -24.68
CA TYR A 163 7.20 21.11 -24.93
C TYR A 163 7.42 20.38 -26.24
N GLY A 164 7.44 21.16 -27.32
CA GLY A 164 7.82 20.70 -28.63
C GLY A 164 9.20 20.07 -28.55
N ILE A 165 9.27 18.78 -28.89
CA ILE A 165 10.53 18.11 -29.19
C ILE A 165 10.91 18.53 -30.63
N ALA A 166 11.18 19.82 -30.81
CA ALA A 166 11.86 20.35 -31.96
C ALA A 166 13.18 20.95 -31.46
N GLU A 167 14.25 20.69 -32.21
CA GLU A 167 15.63 21.08 -31.94
C GLU A 167 16.39 20.20 -30.95
N VAL A 168 16.80 19.01 -31.42
CA VAL A 168 18.24 18.75 -31.64
C VAL A 168 18.38 17.85 -32.87
N THR A 169 18.62 18.48 -34.02
CA THR A 169 19.30 17.87 -35.19
C THR A 169 20.58 18.65 -35.43
#